data_AF-A0AAD3MS41-F1
#
_entry.id   AF-A0AAD3MS41-F1
#
_cell.length_a   1.000
_cell.length_b   1.000
_cell.length_c   1.000
_cell.angle_alpha   90.00
_cell.angle_beta   90.00
_cell.angle_gamma   90.00
#
_symmetry.space_group_name_H-M   'P 1'
#
loop_
_entity.id
_entity.type
_entity.pdbx_description
1 polymer ?
#
loop_
_entity_poly.entity_id
_entity_poly.type
_entity_poly.pdbx_seq_one_letter_code
_entity_poly.pdbx_strand_id
1 'polypeptide(L)'
;MGSAVKPAALLLTLWCCCSAQRINWVSPHIGSNNGATRLTISGSGFAQERQFQLNPKDDTFGNRVTLVSTTLSIPCDVERDSTHGNQILCYTRPMPNDHYMVHVSVDGVPIPEENRCFGPYKVHHCGFYSVWYRTPTISSLSPVSGPPGTLVTVRGRIYTDVYGSNTDVSSNGLDVRFLRSYMGGMPCELLKPNSDDLYNLQLDSESSRWGYMSCKMTGTYVGHHNLSYILDSDYGRSLPDKNLYRVSALGKLSMFQTFAEVTGVSPSKGSVMGGTLLTVHGRFFDQTDRPARVLVGGLPCEIQSVSDDSITCRTTEHHMDNSTSIYPGGRGLKMEVWNDTRPRYLTNIWDYHENMTGYWTQWVDTLPHVFAQEIEYFSMRSRGFFVPPATTNYTIYLNCDDRCELYLSKSSRPEDKA
;
A
#
# COMPACT_ATOMS: atom_id res chain seq x y z
N MET A 1 55.27 2.09 63.79
CA MET A 1 53.94 2.28 64.40
C MET A 1 53.33 3.55 63.82
N GLY A 2 52.08 3.50 63.34
CA GLY A 2 51.37 4.62 62.71
C GLY A 2 51.20 4.43 61.20
N SER A 3 50.30 3.55 60.76
CA SER A 3 48.88 3.84 60.46
C SER A 3 48.73 4.62 59.16
N ALA A 4 48.39 3.88 58.10
CA ALA A 4 47.94 4.41 56.83
C ALA A 4 46.46 4.84 56.93
N VAL A 5 46.16 6.07 56.52
CA VAL A 5 44.80 6.52 56.25
C VAL A 5 44.80 7.16 54.86
N LYS A 6 44.28 6.43 53.88
CA LYS A 6 43.90 6.98 52.57
C LYS A 6 42.57 7.73 52.75
N PRO A 7 42.38 8.89 52.13
CA PRO A 7 41.11 9.59 52.19
C PRO A 7 40.05 8.78 51.44
N ALA A 8 38.99 8.39 52.14
CA ALA A 8 37.79 7.83 51.54
C ALA A 8 37.13 8.93 50.71
N ALA A 9 37.08 8.74 49.40
CA ALA A 9 36.23 9.51 48.52
C ALA A 9 34.78 9.25 48.94
N LEU A 10 34.16 10.23 49.59
CA LEU A 10 32.71 10.29 49.71
C LEU A 10 32.16 10.52 48.30
N LEU A 11 31.82 9.44 47.61
CA LEU A 11 30.85 9.49 46.53
C LEU A 11 29.54 9.91 47.19
N LEU A 12 29.28 11.22 47.17
CA LEU A 12 27.93 11.74 47.24
C LEU A 12 27.16 11.06 46.09
N THR A 13 26.47 9.98 46.43
CA THR A 13 25.31 9.55 45.67
C THR A 13 24.41 10.77 45.62
N LEU A 14 24.42 11.48 44.49
CA LEU A 14 23.33 12.37 44.14
C LEU A 14 22.08 11.50 44.22
N TRP A 15 21.37 11.61 45.33
CA TRP A 15 19.93 11.45 45.37
C TRP A 15 19.39 12.52 44.42
N CYS A 16 19.43 12.19 43.12
CA CYS A 16 18.54 12.79 42.17
C CYS A 16 17.16 12.46 42.72
N CYS A 17 16.40 13.48 43.11
CA CYS A 17 14.99 13.34 43.43
C CYS A 17 14.30 12.61 42.27
N CYS A 18 14.23 11.28 42.34
CA CYS A 18 13.39 10.49 41.47
C CYS A 18 11.97 10.77 41.95
N SER A 19 11.33 11.76 41.32
CA SER A 19 9.88 11.88 41.36
C SER A 19 9.29 10.49 41.14
N ALA A 20 8.48 10.01 42.09
CA ALA A 20 7.90 8.67 42.02
C ALA A 20 7.20 8.47 40.67
N GLN A 21 7.56 7.39 39.98
CA GLN A 21 6.99 7.06 38.68
C GLN A 21 5.52 6.70 38.85
N ARG A 22 4.64 7.34 38.07
CA ARG A 22 3.20 7.09 38.12
C ARG A 22 2.52 7.40 36.81
N ILE A 23 1.43 6.68 36.56
CA ILE A 23 0.49 6.93 35.47
C ILE A 23 -0.75 7.57 36.09
N ASN A 24 -1.22 8.67 35.55
CA ASN A 24 -2.42 9.36 36.03
C ASN A 24 -3.63 9.06 35.15
N TRP A 25 -3.42 9.03 33.82
CA TRP A 25 -4.50 8.93 32.83
C TRP A 25 -3.98 8.42 31.49
N VAL A 26 -4.83 7.69 30.76
CA VAL A 26 -4.59 7.27 29.38
C VAL A 26 -5.70 7.85 28.51
N SER A 27 -5.37 8.37 27.33
CA SER A 27 -6.35 8.84 26.35
C SER A 27 -5.89 8.55 24.93
N PRO A 28 -6.77 8.17 24.00
CA PRO A 28 -8.18 7.80 24.20
C PRO A 28 -8.33 6.43 24.91
N HIS A 29 -9.52 6.16 25.47
CA HIS A 29 -9.87 4.85 26.07
C HIS A 29 -10.39 3.83 25.08
N ILE A 30 -10.53 4.22 23.82
CA ILE A 30 -11.04 3.37 22.75
C ILE A 30 -10.22 3.59 21.50
N GLY A 31 -10.09 2.56 20.66
CA GLY A 31 -9.32 2.69 19.42
C GLY A 31 -9.51 1.56 18.44
N SER A 32 -8.74 1.65 17.35
CA SER A 32 -8.74 0.68 16.26
C SER A 32 -8.23 -0.68 16.71
N ASN A 33 -8.80 -1.74 16.16
CA ASN A 33 -8.31 -3.11 16.30
C ASN A 33 -7.24 -3.48 15.27
N ASN A 34 -7.04 -2.62 14.28
CA ASN A 34 -5.94 -2.74 13.32
C ASN A 34 -4.73 -1.85 13.71
N GLY A 35 -4.71 -1.34 14.94
CA GLY A 35 -3.60 -0.57 15.49
C GLY A 35 -3.51 0.86 14.95
N ALA A 36 -2.35 1.47 15.16
CA ALA A 36 -2.00 2.87 14.89
C ALA A 36 -2.88 3.91 15.59
N THR A 37 -3.63 3.53 16.63
CA THR A 37 -4.26 4.50 17.52
C THR A 37 -3.20 5.17 18.36
N ARG A 38 -3.20 6.49 18.39
CA ARG A 38 -2.24 7.30 19.14
C ARG A 38 -2.70 7.43 20.59
N LEU A 39 -2.01 6.77 21.51
CA LEU A 39 -2.26 6.84 22.94
C LEU A 39 -1.36 7.88 23.61
N THR A 40 -1.97 8.76 24.37
CA THR A 40 -1.33 9.69 25.29
C THR A 40 -1.47 9.16 26.71
N ILE A 41 -0.33 8.83 27.33
CA ILE A 41 -0.24 8.37 28.71
C ILE A 41 0.32 9.53 29.54
N SER A 42 -0.54 10.14 30.36
CA SER A 42 -0.18 11.26 31.22
C SER A 42 0.22 10.76 32.60
N GLY A 43 1.32 11.30 33.14
CA GLY A 43 1.89 10.81 34.39
C GLY A 43 3.06 11.67 34.88
N SER A 44 3.97 11.06 35.62
CA SER A 44 5.23 11.69 36.01
C SER A 44 6.32 10.65 36.23
N GLY A 45 7.58 11.08 36.07
CA GLY A 45 8.75 10.23 36.27
C GLY A 45 9.09 9.37 35.05
N PHE A 46 8.57 9.72 33.87
CA PHE A 46 8.91 9.02 32.62
C PHE A 46 10.28 9.44 32.09
N ALA A 47 10.88 8.57 31.28
CA ALA A 47 12.13 8.88 30.59
C ALA A 47 11.92 10.02 29.57
N GLN A 48 12.92 10.90 29.47
CA GLN A 48 12.93 12.06 28.56
C GLN A 48 13.76 11.75 27.30
N GLU A 49 13.54 12.52 26.23
CA GLU A 49 14.21 12.38 24.92
C GLU A 49 15.72 12.09 25.01
N ARG A 50 16.46 12.88 25.82
CA ARG A 50 17.92 12.73 25.99
C ARG A 50 18.34 11.40 26.60
N GLN A 51 17.45 10.73 27.34
CA GLN A 51 17.75 9.44 27.94
C GLN A 51 17.74 8.36 26.83
N PHE A 52 16.80 8.39 25.88
CA PHE A 52 16.71 7.39 24.80
C PHE A 52 17.96 7.31 23.89
N GLN A 53 18.82 8.33 23.88
CA GLN A 53 20.04 8.40 23.07
C GLN A 53 21.26 7.76 23.74
N LEU A 54 21.17 7.37 25.02
CA LEU A 54 22.32 6.92 25.80
C LEU A 54 22.74 5.47 25.51
N ASN A 55 21.81 4.61 25.07
CA ASN A 55 22.14 3.22 24.75
C ASN A 55 21.20 2.59 23.70
N PRO A 56 21.44 2.81 22.39
CA PRO A 56 20.54 2.34 21.33
C PRO A 56 20.48 0.82 21.14
N LYS A 57 21.34 0.04 21.81
CA LYS A 57 21.36 -1.43 21.73
C LYS A 57 20.58 -2.11 22.86
N ASP A 58 20.17 -1.36 23.88
CA ASP A 58 19.44 -1.87 25.03
C ASP A 58 17.96 -1.52 24.89
N ASP A 59 17.11 -2.53 24.68
CA ASP A 59 15.67 -2.39 24.48
C ASP A 59 14.90 -2.16 25.80
N THR A 60 15.60 -2.24 26.94
CA THR A 60 15.04 -1.97 28.27
C THR A 60 15.18 -0.49 28.65
N PHE A 61 16.01 0.26 27.94
CA PHE A 61 16.30 1.66 28.23
C PHE A 61 15.21 2.60 27.70
N GLY A 62 14.74 3.53 28.54
CA GLY A 62 13.67 4.47 28.25
C GLY A 62 12.27 3.97 28.63
N ASN A 63 11.24 4.63 28.07
CA ASN A 63 9.85 4.23 28.30
C ASN A 63 9.47 3.05 27.41
N ARG A 64 8.93 2.00 28.03
CA ARG A 64 8.33 0.85 27.33
C ARG A 64 6.88 0.70 27.78
N VAL A 65 5.99 0.66 26.79
CA VAL A 65 4.55 0.57 27.02
C VAL A 65 4.03 -0.77 26.49
N THR A 66 3.22 -1.45 27.29
CA THR A 66 2.56 -2.69 26.94
C THR A 66 1.07 -2.62 27.29
N LEU A 67 0.25 -3.17 26.42
CA LEU A 67 -1.20 -3.29 26.53
C LEU A 67 -1.52 -4.74 26.88
N VAL A 68 -2.07 -4.96 28.06
CA VAL A 68 -2.21 -6.29 28.66
C VAL A 68 -3.69 -6.61 28.85
N SER A 69 -4.16 -7.68 28.22
CA SER A 69 -5.45 -8.30 28.52
C SER A 69 -5.24 -9.60 29.31
N THR A 70 -6.31 -10.38 29.52
CA THR A 70 -6.24 -11.67 30.21
C THR A 70 -5.39 -12.71 29.48
N THR A 71 -5.24 -12.57 28.16
CA THR A 71 -4.60 -13.57 27.30
C THR A 71 -3.42 -13.03 26.48
N LEU A 72 -3.31 -11.71 26.34
CA LEU A 72 -2.35 -11.07 25.44
C LEU A 72 -1.58 -9.97 26.14
N SER A 73 -0.31 -9.82 25.76
CA SER A 73 0.52 -8.67 26.08
C SER A 73 1.11 -8.14 24.79
N ILE A 74 0.69 -6.95 24.39
CA ILE A 74 1.02 -6.36 23.09
C ILE A 74 1.77 -5.04 23.32
N PRO A 75 2.97 -4.84 22.76
CA PRO A 75 3.68 -3.57 22.91
C PRO A 75 2.96 -2.43 22.20
N CYS A 76 3.06 -1.23 22.77
CA CYS A 76 2.69 0.03 22.13
C CYS A 76 3.97 0.75 21.71
N ASP A 77 4.06 1.12 20.44
CA ASP A 77 5.29 1.66 19.84
C ASP A 77 5.47 3.12 20.27
N VAL A 78 6.39 3.37 21.20
CA VAL A 78 6.63 4.70 21.79
C VAL A 78 7.26 5.66 20.78
N GLU A 79 6.63 6.82 20.59
CA GLU A 79 7.18 7.93 19.83
C GLU A 79 8.10 8.74 20.73
N ARG A 80 9.41 8.53 20.54
CA ARG A 80 10.45 9.06 21.43
C ARG A 80 10.51 10.59 21.43
N ASP A 81 10.35 11.21 20.27
CA ASP A 81 10.48 12.66 20.07
C ASP A 81 9.33 13.46 20.70
N SER A 82 8.17 12.82 20.87
CA SER A 82 6.98 13.42 21.49
C SER A 82 6.81 13.06 22.98
N THR A 83 7.77 12.29 23.54
CA THR A 83 7.69 11.76 24.90
C THR A 83 8.53 12.59 25.88
N HIS A 84 7.91 12.96 26.98
CA HIS A 84 8.43 13.88 28.00
C HIS A 84 8.29 13.27 29.40
N GLY A 85 8.90 13.90 30.41
CA GLY A 85 8.88 13.39 31.79
C GLY A 85 7.48 13.25 32.42
N ASN A 86 6.46 13.86 31.83
CA ASN A 86 5.06 13.82 32.25
C ASN A 86 4.09 13.20 31.22
N GLN A 87 4.57 12.81 30.04
CA GLN A 87 3.73 12.30 28.96
C GLN A 87 4.47 11.27 28.11
N ILE A 88 3.88 10.11 27.87
CA ILE A 88 4.34 9.16 26.85
C ILE A 88 3.33 9.16 25.71
N LEU A 89 3.82 9.28 24.48
CA LEU A 89 3.02 9.08 23.28
C LEU A 89 3.41 7.74 22.66
N CYS A 90 2.43 6.90 22.34
CA CYS A 90 2.70 5.62 21.68
C CYS A 90 1.61 5.24 20.69
N TYR A 91 1.94 4.38 19.73
CA TYR A 91 1.02 3.88 18.72
C TYR A 91 0.68 2.40 18.98
N THR A 92 -0.60 2.08 19.03
CA THR A 92 -1.05 0.71 19.23
C THR A 92 -0.66 -0.21 18.07
N ARG A 93 -0.37 -1.48 18.34
CA ARG A 93 -0.26 -2.51 17.29
C ARG A 93 -1.63 -3.14 17.02
N PRO A 94 -1.82 -3.88 15.90
CA PRO A 94 -3.05 -4.65 15.69
C PRO A 94 -3.32 -5.60 16.86
N MET A 95 -4.55 -5.59 17.36
CA MET A 95 -4.96 -6.40 18.52
C MET A 95 -6.45 -6.76 18.43
N PRO A 96 -6.87 -7.94 18.93
CA PRO A 96 -8.29 -8.32 18.95
C PRO A 96 -9.16 -7.35 19.76
N ASN A 97 -10.47 -7.38 19.49
CA ASN A 97 -11.43 -6.63 20.30
C ASN A 97 -11.42 -7.15 21.73
N ASP A 98 -10.91 -6.36 22.66
CA ASP A 98 -10.81 -6.69 24.08
C ASP A 98 -10.54 -5.41 24.88
N HIS A 99 -10.50 -5.54 26.19
CA HIS A 99 -10.06 -4.51 27.13
C HIS A 99 -8.61 -4.76 27.55
N TYR A 100 -7.75 -3.77 27.33
CA TYR A 100 -6.33 -3.82 27.63
C TYR A 100 -5.96 -2.80 28.69
N MET A 101 -5.25 -3.24 29.72
CA MET A 101 -4.66 -2.37 30.73
C MET A 101 -3.29 -1.88 30.26
N VAL A 102 -3.03 -0.59 30.45
CA VAL A 102 -1.71 0.00 30.15
C VAL A 102 -0.72 -0.35 31.27
N HIS A 103 0.40 -0.93 30.86
CA HIS A 103 1.58 -1.20 31.68
C HIS A 103 2.77 -0.42 31.13
N VAL A 104 3.47 0.30 32.01
CA VAL A 104 4.66 1.06 31.66
C VAL A 104 5.84 0.59 32.51
N SER A 105 6.99 0.42 31.87
CA SER A 105 8.28 0.31 32.53
C SER A 105 9.20 1.43 32.05
N VAL A 106 9.97 2.00 32.97
CA VAL A 106 10.94 3.05 32.69
C VAL A 106 12.32 2.51 33.04
N ASP A 107 13.22 2.45 32.06
CA ASP A 107 14.58 1.90 32.22
C ASP A 107 14.57 0.48 32.84
N GLY A 108 13.68 -0.37 32.34
CA GLY A 108 13.49 -1.75 32.81
C GLY A 108 12.71 -1.90 34.14
N VAL A 109 12.42 -0.79 34.85
CA VAL A 109 11.69 -0.82 36.12
C VAL A 109 10.19 -0.64 35.87
N PRO A 110 9.33 -1.63 36.20
CA PRO A 110 7.88 -1.49 36.04
C PRO A 110 7.28 -0.52 37.05
N ILE A 111 6.33 0.30 36.60
CA ILE A 111 5.54 1.15 37.50
C ILE A 111 4.57 0.26 38.29
N PRO A 112 4.61 0.28 39.63
CA PRO A 112 3.81 -0.62 40.46
C PRO A 112 2.33 -0.26 40.42
N GLU A 113 1.46 -1.21 40.76
CA GLU A 113 0.02 -1.10 40.54
C GLU A 113 -0.64 0.05 41.31
N GLU A 114 -0.19 0.31 42.53
CA GLU A 114 -0.60 1.44 43.34
C GLU A 114 -0.37 2.81 42.67
N ASN A 115 0.63 2.89 41.78
CA ASN A 115 1.00 4.10 41.06
C ASN A 115 0.39 4.16 39.64
N ARG A 116 -0.47 3.21 39.28
CA ARG A 116 -1.19 3.20 38.00
C ARG A 116 -2.61 3.73 38.17
N CYS A 117 -2.86 4.91 37.61
CA CYS A 117 -4.15 5.58 37.60
C CYS A 117 -4.87 5.65 38.96
N PHE A 118 -4.11 5.92 40.04
CA PHE A 118 -4.63 5.97 41.41
C PHE A 118 -5.08 4.61 41.99
N GLY A 119 -4.49 3.51 41.50
CA GLY A 119 -4.63 2.17 42.06
C GLY A 119 -5.67 1.29 41.33
N PRO A 120 -5.88 0.06 41.84
CA PRO A 120 -6.61 -1.00 41.12
C PRO A 120 -8.10 -0.71 40.90
N TYR A 121 -8.67 0.24 41.65
CA TYR A 121 -10.11 0.56 41.60
C TYR A 121 -10.49 1.50 40.43
N LYS A 122 -9.51 2.03 39.69
CA LYS A 122 -9.72 2.97 38.57
C LYS A 122 -9.33 2.35 37.24
N VAL A 123 -9.79 1.12 37.02
CA VAL A 123 -9.49 0.30 35.84
C VAL A 123 -9.73 1.06 34.52
N HIS A 124 -10.81 1.85 34.44
CA HIS A 124 -11.13 2.62 33.23
C HIS A 124 -10.12 3.73 32.92
N HIS A 125 -9.46 4.35 33.90
CA HIS A 125 -8.55 5.48 33.65
C HIS A 125 -7.28 5.06 32.90
N CYS A 126 -6.87 3.79 33.07
CA CYS A 126 -5.70 3.16 32.46
C CYS A 126 -6.10 2.05 31.46
N GLY A 127 -7.39 1.97 31.12
CA GLY A 127 -7.94 0.95 30.24
C GLY A 127 -8.05 1.46 28.80
N PHE A 128 -7.87 0.55 27.85
CA PHE A 128 -8.03 0.81 26.42
C PHE A 128 -8.86 -0.31 25.78
N TYR A 129 -9.94 0.07 25.12
CA TYR A 129 -10.81 -0.84 24.37
C TYR A 129 -10.47 -0.81 22.90
N SER A 130 -10.05 -1.95 22.37
CA SER A 130 -9.88 -2.10 20.93
C SER A 130 -11.20 -2.51 20.27
N VAL A 131 -11.63 -1.80 19.23
CA VAL A 131 -12.95 -2.02 18.60
C VAL A 131 -12.96 -1.85 17.08
N TRP A 132 -13.81 -2.63 16.41
CA TRP A 132 -13.96 -2.61 14.94
C TRP A 132 -14.66 -1.35 14.39
N TYR A 133 -15.48 -0.66 15.18
CA TYR A 133 -16.20 0.55 14.75
C TYR A 133 -15.38 1.84 14.89
N ARG A 134 -14.17 1.75 15.44
CA ARG A 134 -13.09 2.76 15.38
C ARG A 134 -11.98 2.37 14.41
N THR A 135 -12.20 1.31 13.64
CA THR A 135 -11.25 0.83 12.64
C THR A 135 -11.71 1.27 11.25
N PRO A 136 -10.99 2.18 10.57
CA PRO A 136 -11.29 2.54 9.18
C PRO A 136 -11.15 1.34 8.25
N THR A 137 -11.79 1.36 7.09
CA THR A 137 -11.72 0.24 6.14
C THR A 137 -11.42 0.65 4.72
N ILE A 138 -10.96 -0.33 3.92
CA ILE A 138 -10.83 -0.22 2.46
C ILE A 138 -11.75 -1.30 1.90
N SER A 139 -12.78 -0.91 1.17
CA SER A 139 -13.77 -1.81 0.54
C SER A 139 -13.60 -1.92 -0.97
N SER A 140 -12.99 -0.92 -1.61
CA SER A 140 -12.61 -0.98 -3.03
C SER A 140 -11.35 -0.16 -3.28
N LEU A 141 -10.63 -0.53 -4.34
CA LEU A 141 -9.44 0.14 -4.84
C LEU A 141 -9.54 0.21 -6.37
N SER A 142 -9.35 1.39 -6.95
CA SER A 142 -9.39 1.59 -8.40
C SER A 142 -8.41 2.68 -8.86
N PRO A 143 -7.58 2.44 -9.89
CA PRO A 143 -7.38 1.14 -10.53
C PRO A 143 -6.67 0.15 -9.58
N VAL A 144 -6.58 -1.10 -9.99
CA VAL A 144 -5.93 -2.21 -9.24
C VAL A 144 -4.54 -2.54 -9.77
N SER A 145 -4.14 -1.90 -10.87
CA SER A 145 -2.78 -1.87 -11.38
C SER A 145 -2.53 -0.59 -12.15
N GLY A 146 -1.27 -0.29 -12.40
CA GLY A 146 -0.83 0.88 -13.16
C GLY A 146 0.68 1.08 -13.02
N PRO A 147 1.31 1.95 -13.81
CA PRO A 147 2.72 2.30 -13.60
C PRO A 147 2.92 3.02 -12.24
N PRO A 148 4.14 3.04 -11.67
CA PRO A 148 4.44 3.91 -10.55
C PRO A 148 4.02 5.37 -10.82
N GLY A 149 3.51 6.06 -9.79
CA GLY A 149 2.88 7.38 -9.94
C GLY A 149 1.38 7.36 -10.28
N THR A 150 0.76 6.18 -10.36
CA THR A 150 -0.69 6.06 -10.60
C THR A 150 -1.50 6.74 -9.48
N LEU A 151 -2.55 7.49 -9.87
CA LEU A 151 -3.57 8.00 -8.96
C LEU A 151 -4.54 6.88 -8.63
N VAL A 152 -4.68 6.56 -7.35
CA VAL A 152 -5.53 5.45 -6.88
C VAL A 152 -6.64 6.01 -6.00
N THR A 153 -7.86 5.58 -6.29
CA THR A 153 -9.07 5.91 -5.55
C THR A 153 -9.49 4.73 -4.69
N VAL A 154 -9.73 5.00 -3.41
CA VAL A 154 -10.21 4.07 -2.40
C VAL A 154 -11.64 4.42 -2.04
N ARG A 155 -12.45 3.39 -1.83
CA ARG A 155 -13.72 3.52 -1.09
C ARG A 155 -13.62 2.78 0.23
N GLY A 156 -14.23 3.31 1.27
CA GLY A 156 -14.39 2.59 2.54
C GLY A 156 -14.98 3.43 3.65
N ARG A 157 -14.84 2.96 4.89
CA ARG A 157 -15.16 3.75 6.09
C ARG A 157 -14.00 4.70 6.40
N ILE A 158 -14.04 5.88 5.81
CA ILE A 158 -12.99 6.90 5.94
C ILE A 158 -13.20 7.87 7.11
N TYR A 159 -14.43 7.94 7.66
CA TYR A 159 -14.86 8.77 8.81
C TYR A 159 -14.73 10.29 8.68
N THR A 160 -13.85 10.81 7.86
CA THR A 160 -13.56 12.24 7.75
C THR A 160 -13.31 12.67 6.31
N ASP A 161 -13.68 13.91 6.01
CA ASP A 161 -13.29 14.63 4.79
C ASP A 161 -12.20 15.70 5.03
N VAL A 162 -11.58 15.70 6.22
CA VAL A 162 -10.52 16.65 6.61
C VAL A 162 -9.15 15.99 6.55
N TYR A 163 -8.18 16.64 5.89
CA TYR A 163 -6.79 16.22 5.82
C TYR A 163 -5.87 17.24 6.50
N GLY A 164 -5.01 16.79 7.43
CA GLY A 164 -3.88 17.55 7.97
C GLY A 164 -4.16 18.86 8.76
N SER A 165 -5.37 19.43 8.72
CA SER A 165 -5.73 20.68 9.41
C SER A 165 -6.00 20.44 10.89
N ASN A 166 -5.44 21.24 11.80
CA ASN A 166 -5.60 21.08 13.26
C ASN A 166 -6.87 21.72 13.85
N THR A 167 -7.62 22.48 13.05
CA THR A 167 -8.79 23.24 13.53
C THR A 167 -10.10 22.79 12.90
N ASP A 168 -10.05 22.16 11.73
CA ASP A 168 -11.25 21.84 10.98
C ASP A 168 -11.93 20.59 11.54
N VAL A 169 -13.26 20.59 11.46
CA VAL A 169 -14.13 19.48 11.83
C VAL A 169 -14.71 18.91 10.54
N SER A 170 -14.76 17.59 10.44
CA SER A 170 -15.35 16.89 9.30
C SER A 170 -16.80 17.30 9.07
N SER A 171 -17.28 17.28 7.83
CA SER A 171 -18.67 17.65 7.49
C SER A 171 -19.72 16.86 8.29
N ASN A 172 -19.38 15.66 8.76
CA ASN A 172 -20.21 14.84 9.63
C ASN A 172 -20.14 15.15 11.13
N GLY A 173 -19.51 16.27 11.51
CA GLY A 173 -19.36 16.74 12.88
C GLY A 173 -18.32 15.97 13.69
N LEU A 174 -17.56 15.05 13.08
CA LEU A 174 -16.49 14.33 13.76
C LEU A 174 -15.19 15.13 13.77
N ASP A 175 -14.59 15.24 14.95
CA ASP A 175 -13.24 15.81 15.13
C ASP A 175 -12.18 14.73 14.86
N VAL A 176 -12.01 14.39 13.58
CA VAL A 176 -11.13 13.32 13.08
C VAL A 176 -10.45 13.81 11.81
N ARG A 177 -9.17 13.50 11.65
CA ARG A 177 -8.35 13.94 10.53
C ARG A 177 -7.70 12.74 9.85
N PHE A 178 -7.65 12.82 8.54
CA PHE A 178 -6.85 11.95 7.73
C PHE A 178 -5.39 12.37 7.86
N LEU A 179 -4.52 11.48 8.36
CA LEU A 179 -3.11 11.81 8.61
C LEU A 179 -2.24 11.52 7.40
N ARG A 180 -2.29 10.27 6.91
CA ARG A 180 -1.38 9.77 5.89
C ARG A 180 -1.86 8.47 5.30
N SER A 181 -1.48 8.21 4.06
CA SER A 181 -1.69 6.94 3.38
C SER A 181 -0.39 6.43 2.77
N TYR A 182 -0.39 5.13 2.52
CA TYR A 182 0.76 4.37 2.09
C TYR A 182 0.35 3.39 1.01
N MET A 183 1.22 3.19 0.03
CA MET A 183 1.14 2.10 -0.91
C MET A 183 2.37 1.21 -0.69
N GLY A 184 2.15 0.08 -0.01
CA GLY A 184 3.24 -0.72 0.54
C GLY A 184 3.99 0.07 1.63
N GLY A 185 5.29 0.26 1.42
CA GLY A 185 6.13 1.10 2.30
C GLY A 185 6.25 2.56 1.86
N MET A 186 5.71 2.93 0.70
CA MET A 186 5.89 4.26 0.11
C MET A 186 4.70 5.17 0.45
N PRO A 187 4.91 6.47 0.70
CA PRO A 187 3.82 7.43 0.83
C PRO A 187 2.87 7.42 -0.37
N CYS A 188 1.59 7.67 -0.14
CA CYS A 188 0.61 7.94 -1.18
C CYS A 188 0.06 9.35 -0.95
N GLU A 189 0.37 10.28 -1.85
CA GLU A 189 0.12 11.71 -1.65
C GLU A 189 -1.33 12.07 -1.94
N LEU A 190 -2.03 12.64 -0.97
CA LEU A 190 -3.42 13.08 -1.17
C LEU A 190 -3.50 14.47 -1.82
N LEU A 191 -2.46 15.29 -1.64
CA LEU A 191 -2.40 16.64 -2.18
C LEU A 191 -1.92 16.66 -3.62
N LYS A 192 -2.48 17.58 -4.41
CA LYS A 192 -1.96 17.88 -5.74
C LYS A 192 -0.60 18.58 -5.60
N PRO A 193 0.36 18.31 -6.49
CA PRO A 193 1.68 18.95 -6.43
C PRO A 193 1.56 20.47 -6.42
N ASN A 194 2.26 21.12 -5.49
CA ASN A 194 2.30 22.58 -5.34
C ASN A 194 0.92 23.23 -5.09
N SER A 195 -0.02 22.52 -4.46
CA SER A 195 -1.33 23.04 -4.08
C SER A 195 -1.78 22.45 -2.74
N ASP A 196 -2.64 23.17 -2.04
CA ASP A 196 -3.38 22.67 -0.87
C ASP A 196 -4.63 21.86 -1.28
N ASP A 197 -4.91 21.78 -2.58
CA ASP A 197 -6.02 21.00 -3.12
C ASP A 197 -5.76 19.50 -3.02
N LEU A 198 -6.74 18.77 -2.49
CA LEU A 198 -6.76 17.31 -2.50
C LEU A 198 -7.13 16.77 -3.89
N TYR A 199 -6.64 15.56 -4.22
CA TYR A 199 -7.13 14.82 -5.39
C TYR A 199 -8.60 14.45 -5.21
N ASN A 200 -8.94 13.84 -4.07
CA ASN A 200 -10.30 13.55 -3.63
C ASN A 200 -10.25 13.15 -2.16
N LEU A 201 -11.14 13.69 -1.35
CA LEU A 201 -11.41 13.23 0.00
C LEU A 201 -12.81 13.74 0.36
N GLN A 202 -13.79 12.84 0.39
CA GLN A 202 -15.18 13.22 0.58
C GLN A 202 -15.99 12.09 1.21
N LEU A 203 -17.00 12.46 2.00
CA LEU A 203 -17.99 11.54 2.54
C LEU A 203 -19.18 11.40 1.58
N ASP A 204 -19.86 10.25 1.63
CA ASP A 204 -21.05 9.99 0.80
C ASP A 204 -22.20 10.96 1.13
N SER A 205 -22.24 11.49 2.36
CA SER A 205 -23.16 12.54 2.82
C SER A 205 -22.65 13.14 4.15
N GLU A 206 -23.23 14.26 4.59
CA GLU A 206 -22.93 14.95 5.86
C GLU A 206 -23.24 14.13 7.12
N SER A 207 -23.83 12.94 7.01
CA SER A 207 -24.00 12.03 8.16
C SER A 207 -23.25 10.71 7.99
N SER A 208 -22.59 10.55 6.84
CA SER A 208 -21.92 9.31 6.48
C SER A 208 -20.56 9.21 7.15
N ARG A 209 -20.15 7.96 7.38
CA ARG A 209 -18.78 7.59 7.75
C ARG A 209 -18.06 6.90 6.58
N TRP A 210 -18.80 6.65 5.51
CA TRP A 210 -18.32 6.10 4.26
C TRP A 210 -18.02 7.22 3.29
N GLY A 211 -17.02 6.98 2.45
CA GLY A 211 -16.62 7.94 1.45
C GLY A 211 -15.50 7.43 0.57
N TYR A 212 -14.88 8.38 -0.12
CA TYR A 212 -13.81 8.15 -1.06
C TYR A 212 -12.60 8.99 -0.71
N MET A 213 -11.41 8.45 -0.97
CA MET A 213 -10.18 9.21 -1.03
C MET A 213 -9.41 8.84 -2.29
N SER A 214 -8.64 9.77 -2.83
CA SER A 214 -7.69 9.49 -3.90
C SER A 214 -6.32 9.94 -3.48
N CYS A 215 -5.31 9.13 -3.75
CA CYS A 215 -3.92 9.46 -3.48
C CYS A 215 -3.03 9.00 -4.63
N LYS A 216 -1.98 9.78 -4.90
CA LYS A 216 -0.99 9.48 -5.93
C LYS A 216 0.15 8.69 -5.33
N MET A 217 0.41 7.51 -5.89
CA MET A 217 1.53 6.69 -5.45
C MET A 217 2.86 7.42 -5.64
N THR A 218 3.77 7.28 -4.66
CA THR A 218 5.15 7.75 -4.79
C THR A 218 6.11 6.60 -5.05
N GLY A 219 7.35 6.93 -5.40
CA GLY A 219 8.42 5.98 -5.69
C GLY A 219 8.33 5.34 -7.07
N THR A 220 9.31 4.49 -7.37
CA THR A 220 9.52 3.85 -8.68
C THR A 220 9.48 2.33 -8.62
N TYR A 221 9.25 1.74 -7.43
CA TYR A 221 9.24 0.29 -7.23
C TYR A 221 8.16 -0.39 -8.08
N VAL A 222 8.57 -1.39 -8.86
CA VAL A 222 7.69 -2.20 -9.69
C VAL A 222 7.47 -3.55 -9.03
N GLY A 223 6.32 -3.70 -8.40
CA GLY A 223 5.92 -4.92 -7.73
C GLY A 223 4.52 -4.86 -7.15
N HIS A 224 4.36 -5.53 -6.01
CA HIS A 224 3.10 -5.79 -5.33
C HIS A 224 2.94 -4.86 -4.13
N HIS A 225 1.77 -4.22 -4.03
CA HIS A 225 1.52 -3.20 -3.02
C HIS A 225 0.22 -3.44 -2.27
N ASN A 226 0.24 -3.08 -0.99
CA ASN A 226 -0.95 -3.04 -0.14
C ASN A 226 -1.18 -1.60 0.31
N LEU A 227 -2.37 -1.06 0.01
CA LEU A 227 -2.72 0.27 0.46
C LEU A 227 -3.13 0.25 1.94
N SER A 228 -2.69 1.25 2.69
CA SER A 228 -3.12 1.48 4.06
C SER A 228 -3.17 2.98 4.35
N TYR A 229 -4.10 3.43 5.17
CA TYR A 229 -4.14 4.79 5.67
C TYR A 229 -4.37 4.85 7.18
N ILE A 230 -4.08 6.00 7.78
CA ILE A 230 -4.21 6.22 9.22
C ILE A 230 -5.04 7.48 9.45
N LEU A 231 -6.01 7.37 10.34
CA LEU A 231 -6.77 8.47 10.91
C LEU A 231 -6.29 8.77 12.33
N ASP A 232 -6.47 10.00 12.80
CA ASP A 232 -6.08 10.44 14.14
C ASP A 232 -7.15 10.14 15.22
N SER A 233 -7.09 10.88 16.34
CA SER A 233 -8.07 10.80 17.43
C SER A 233 -8.17 9.38 18.02
N ASP A 234 -9.37 8.87 18.20
CA ASP A 234 -9.65 7.51 18.67
C ASP A 234 -9.75 6.47 17.54
N TYR A 235 -9.21 6.76 16.35
CA TYR A 235 -9.13 5.85 15.21
C TYR A 235 -7.72 5.29 15.05
N GLY A 236 -7.40 4.75 13.86
CA GLY A 236 -6.09 4.20 13.59
C GLY A 236 -5.96 3.75 12.15
N ARG A 237 -5.26 2.63 11.94
CA ARG A 237 -4.93 2.11 10.62
C ARG A 237 -6.13 1.45 9.94
N SER A 238 -6.29 1.71 8.65
CA SER A 238 -7.32 1.11 7.82
C SER A 238 -7.15 -0.39 7.67
N LEU A 239 -8.23 -1.15 7.84
CA LEU A 239 -8.29 -2.58 7.60
C LEU A 239 -8.92 -2.87 6.22
N PRO A 240 -8.17 -3.45 5.26
CA PRO A 240 -8.73 -3.80 3.96
C PRO A 240 -9.62 -5.04 4.02
N ASP A 241 -10.70 -5.02 3.23
CA ASP A 241 -11.55 -6.18 3.02
C ASP A 241 -10.78 -7.32 2.33
N LYS A 242 -11.04 -8.56 2.73
CA LYS A 242 -10.28 -9.74 2.25
C LYS A 242 -10.38 -9.94 0.73
N ASN A 243 -11.48 -9.53 0.11
CA ASN A 243 -11.72 -9.64 -1.33
C ASN A 243 -10.88 -8.68 -2.18
N LEU A 244 -10.20 -7.69 -1.58
CA LEU A 244 -9.32 -6.78 -2.30
C LEU A 244 -8.00 -7.43 -2.71
N TYR A 245 -7.60 -8.46 -1.99
CA TYR A 245 -6.34 -9.14 -2.25
C TYR A 245 -6.46 -10.06 -3.46
N ARG A 246 -5.54 -9.89 -4.41
CA ARG A 246 -5.41 -10.70 -5.62
C ARG A 246 -4.10 -11.46 -5.60
N VAL A 247 -4.10 -12.65 -6.18
CA VAL A 247 -2.90 -13.45 -6.36
C VAL A 247 -2.35 -13.21 -7.76
N SER A 248 -1.13 -12.69 -7.84
CA SER A 248 -0.45 -12.49 -9.12
C SER A 248 0.15 -13.79 -9.67
N ALA A 249 0.60 -13.76 -10.93
CA ALA A 249 1.30 -14.89 -11.56
C ALA A 249 2.60 -15.31 -10.85
N LEU A 250 3.14 -14.46 -9.96
CA LEU A 250 4.30 -14.78 -9.12
C LEU A 250 3.92 -15.41 -7.77
N GLY A 251 2.64 -15.75 -7.56
CA GLY A 251 2.13 -16.27 -6.29
C GLY A 251 2.09 -15.24 -5.15
N LYS A 252 2.24 -13.95 -5.47
CA LYS A 252 2.20 -12.85 -4.49
C LYS A 252 0.78 -12.35 -4.31
N LEU A 253 0.38 -12.19 -3.05
CA LEU A 253 -0.92 -11.65 -2.62
C LEU A 253 -0.81 -10.13 -2.41
N SER A 254 -1.59 -9.34 -3.13
CA SER A 254 -1.58 -7.88 -3.00
C SER A 254 -2.87 -7.20 -3.46
N MET A 255 -3.06 -5.96 -3.04
CA MET A 255 -4.22 -5.14 -3.46
C MET A 255 -4.00 -4.40 -4.77
N PHE A 256 -2.75 -3.96 -5.01
CA PHE A 256 -2.36 -3.21 -6.20
C PHE A 256 -1.08 -3.78 -6.81
N GLN A 257 -0.94 -3.72 -8.13
CA GLN A 257 0.28 -4.13 -8.81
C GLN A 257 0.81 -3.05 -9.74
N THR A 258 2.06 -2.67 -9.53
CA THR A 258 2.79 -1.79 -10.44
C THR A 258 3.48 -2.57 -11.55
N PHE A 259 3.71 -1.93 -12.70
CA PHE A 259 4.43 -2.52 -13.83
C PHE A 259 5.30 -1.49 -14.56
N ALA A 260 6.37 -1.97 -15.17
CA ALA A 260 7.21 -1.20 -16.08
C ALA A 260 6.55 -1.09 -17.45
N GLU A 261 6.90 -0.06 -18.21
CA GLU A 261 6.37 0.19 -19.55
C GLU A 261 7.50 0.24 -20.58
N VAL A 262 7.28 -0.40 -21.73
CA VAL A 262 8.16 -0.27 -22.89
C VAL A 262 7.49 0.68 -23.88
N THR A 263 8.17 1.76 -24.24
CA THR A 263 7.65 2.80 -25.13
C THR A 263 8.20 2.67 -26.56
N GLY A 264 9.33 1.99 -26.73
CA GLY A 264 9.91 1.76 -28.05
C GLY A 264 11.27 1.05 -28.02
N VAL A 265 11.81 0.80 -29.21
CA VAL A 265 13.15 0.20 -29.39
C VAL A 265 13.91 0.91 -30.50
N SER A 266 15.22 1.02 -30.38
CA SER A 266 16.10 1.64 -31.37
C SER A 266 17.48 0.97 -31.40
N PRO A 267 18.03 0.59 -32.57
CA PRO A 267 17.38 0.61 -33.88
C PRO A 267 16.29 -0.47 -33.98
N SER A 268 15.26 -0.24 -34.81
CA SER A 268 14.19 -1.22 -35.06
C SER A 268 14.58 -2.33 -36.05
N LYS A 269 15.83 -2.32 -36.53
CA LYS A 269 16.42 -3.28 -37.47
C LYS A 269 17.87 -3.55 -37.08
N GLY A 270 18.35 -4.77 -37.32
CA GLY A 270 19.70 -5.19 -36.97
C GLY A 270 20.20 -6.35 -37.83
N SER A 271 21.47 -6.72 -37.64
CA SER A 271 22.10 -7.83 -38.37
C SER A 271 21.65 -9.19 -37.84
N VAL A 272 21.44 -10.16 -38.74
CA VAL A 272 21.21 -11.57 -38.38
C VAL A 272 22.43 -12.21 -37.72
N MET A 273 23.63 -11.69 -37.95
CA MET A 273 24.86 -12.14 -37.29
C MET A 273 25.01 -11.62 -35.85
N GLY A 274 24.02 -10.90 -35.33
CA GLY A 274 24.08 -10.29 -34.01
C GLY A 274 24.95 -9.03 -33.96
N GLY A 275 25.40 -8.68 -32.76
CA GLY A 275 26.27 -7.53 -32.49
C GLY A 275 25.59 -6.17 -32.54
N THR A 276 24.28 -6.10 -32.84
CA THR A 276 23.55 -4.84 -32.90
C THR A 276 23.35 -4.32 -31.48
N LEU A 277 23.79 -3.09 -31.20
CA LEU A 277 23.51 -2.43 -29.93
C LEU A 277 22.07 -1.90 -29.97
N LEU A 278 21.19 -2.56 -29.23
CA LEU A 278 19.78 -2.26 -29.11
C LEU A 278 19.52 -1.47 -27.82
N THR A 279 18.77 -0.38 -27.93
CA THR A 279 18.23 0.38 -26.82
C THR A 279 16.72 0.16 -26.74
N VAL A 280 16.25 -0.36 -25.62
CA VAL A 280 14.84 -0.45 -25.26
C VAL A 280 14.50 0.79 -24.44
N HIS A 281 13.57 1.61 -24.92
CA HIS A 281 13.07 2.79 -24.21
C HIS A 281 11.83 2.44 -23.40
N GLY A 282 11.68 3.07 -22.24
CA GLY A 282 10.55 2.79 -21.37
C GLY A 282 10.50 3.65 -20.12
N ARG A 283 9.80 3.13 -19.11
CA ARG A 283 9.66 3.74 -17.79
C ARG A 283 9.66 2.67 -16.71
N PHE A 284 10.27 3.00 -15.58
CA PHE A 284 10.30 2.20 -14.36
C PHE A 284 10.93 0.81 -14.57
N PHE A 285 12.02 0.73 -15.33
CA PHE A 285 12.81 -0.50 -15.40
C PHE A 285 13.51 -0.77 -14.07
N ASP A 286 12.79 -1.48 -13.20
CA ASP A 286 13.23 -1.86 -11.88
C ASP A 286 13.92 -3.23 -11.89
N GLN A 287 15.00 -3.35 -11.11
CA GLN A 287 15.73 -4.61 -10.92
C GLN A 287 15.70 -5.10 -9.46
N THR A 288 14.88 -4.49 -8.60
CA THR A 288 14.80 -4.79 -7.17
C THR A 288 14.44 -6.25 -6.90
N ASP A 289 13.39 -6.75 -7.56
CA ASP A 289 12.92 -8.13 -7.34
C ASP A 289 13.72 -9.15 -8.18
N ARG A 290 14.05 -8.80 -9.43
CA ARG A 290 14.73 -9.68 -10.41
C ARG A 290 15.50 -8.86 -11.45
N PRO A 291 16.62 -9.38 -11.98
CA PRO A 291 17.34 -8.72 -13.07
C PRO A 291 16.48 -8.65 -14.35
N ALA A 292 16.65 -7.56 -15.09
CA ALA A 292 16.01 -7.39 -16.38
C ALA A 292 16.48 -8.47 -17.37
N ARG A 293 15.60 -8.86 -18.30
CA ARG A 293 15.90 -9.81 -19.37
C ARG A 293 15.32 -9.29 -20.66
N VAL A 294 16.13 -9.24 -21.72
CA VAL A 294 15.71 -8.84 -23.06
C VAL A 294 15.93 -10.02 -24.00
N LEU A 295 14.91 -10.32 -24.80
CA LEU A 295 14.96 -11.36 -25.84
C LEU A 295 14.65 -10.71 -27.20
N VAL A 296 15.43 -11.07 -28.22
CA VAL A 296 15.20 -10.65 -29.61
C VAL A 296 15.05 -11.91 -30.46
N GLY A 297 13.89 -12.12 -31.06
CA GLY A 297 13.58 -13.38 -31.76
C GLY A 297 13.64 -14.61 -30.85
N GLY A 298 13.38 -14.44 -29.55
CA GLY A 298 13.49 -15.51 -28.55
C GLY A 298 14.91 -15.80 -28.05
N LEU A 299 15.93 -15.17 -28.63
CA LEU A 299 17.32 -15.31 -28.18
C LEU A 299 17.71 -14.21 -27.19
N PRO A 300 18.54 -14.51 -26.16
CA PRO A 300 19.01 -13.51 -25.21
C PRO A 300 19.75 -12.35 -25.88
N CYS A 301 19.39 -11.12 -25.51
CA CYS A 301 20.17 -9.93 -25.80
C CYS A 301 21.08 -9.62 -24.61
N GLU A 302 22.39 -9.57 -24.82
CA GLU A 302 23.38 -9.38 -23.77
C GLU A 302 23.29 -7.97 -23.19
N ILE A 303 22.72 -7.84 -21.99
CA ILE A 303 22.49 -6.55 -21.34
C ILE A 303 23.84 -5.87 -21.04
N GLN A 304 23.96 -4.62 -21.48
CA GLN A 304 25.12 -3.76 -21.26
C GLN A 304 24.85 -2.77 -20.12
N SER A 305 23.66 -2.17 -20.08
CA SER A 305 23.24 -1.28 -19.00
C SER A 305 21.72 -1.25 -18.85
N VAL A 306 21.27 -0.92 -17.63
CA VAL A 306 19.86 -0.71 -17.29
C VAL A 306 19.77 0.58 -16.49
N SER A 307 18.87 1.47 -16.90
CA SER A 307 18.42 2.67 -16.19
C SER A 307 16.90 2.64 -16.09
N ASP A 308 16.31 3.51 -15.27
CA ASP A 308 14.86 3.60 -15.07
C ASP A 308 14.06 3.75 -16.38
N ASP A 309 14.65 4.35 -17.41
CA ASP A 309 14.03 4.71 -18.69
C ASP A 309 14.62 3.98 -19.90
N SER A 310 15.72 3.24 -19.74
CA SER A 310 16.39 2.57 -20.85
C SER A 310 17.08 1.26 -20.48
N ILE A 311 17.05 0.29 -21.38
CA ILE A 311 17.89 -0.91 -21.31
C ILE A 311 18.72 -0.97 -22.59
N THR A 312 20.03 -1.01 -22.47
CA THR A 312 20.91 -1.26 -23.63
C THR A 312 21.39 -2.70 -23.61
N CYS A 313 21.35 -3.37 -24.75
CA CYS A 313 21.78 -4.75 -24.89
C CYS A 313 22.37 -5.00 -26.28
N ARG A 314 23.20 -6.04 -26.40
CA ARG A 314 23.80 -6.46 -27.68
C ARG A 314 23.13 -7.74 -28.16
N THR A 315 22.61 -7.73 -29.39
CA THR A 315 21.94 -8.91 -29.95
C THR A 315 22.91 -10.05 -30.22
N THR A 316 22.45 -11.29 -30.09
CA THR A 316 23.19 -12.48 -30.53
C THR A 316 22.92 -12.79 -31.99
N GLU A 317 23.73 -13.67 -32.59
CA GLU A 317 23.43 -14.26 -33.89
C GLU A 317 22.06 -14.96 -33.84
N HIS A 318 21.26 -14.75 -34.89
CA HIS A 318 19.93 -15.28 -35.06
C HIS A 318 19.83 -15.97 -36.42
N HIS A 319 19.78 -17.31 -36.41
CA HIS A 319 19.44 -18.07 -37.60
C HIS A 319 17.98 -17.82 -37.95
N MET A 320 17.73 -17.23 -39.13
CA MET A 320 16.37 -17.03 -39.60
C MET A 320 15.69 -18.38 -39.81
N ASP A 321 14.78 -18.71 -38.91
CA ASP A 321 13.77 -19.73 -39.18
C ASP A 321 12.58 -19.03 -39.85
N ASN A 322 12.01 -19.63 -40.90
CA ASN A 322 10.90 -19.03 -41.67
C ASN A 322 9.57 -18.98 -40.87
N SER A 323 9.60 -19.40 -39.61
CA SER A 323 8.47 -19.32 -38.68
C SER A 323 8.47 -17.97 -37.96
N THR A 324 7.52 -17.10 -38.31
CA THR A 324 7.18 -15.92 -37.50
C THR A 324 6.60 -16.37 -36.16
N SER A 325 7.47 -16.42 -35.15
CA SER A 325 7.08 -16.67 -33.76
C SER A 325 6.43 -15.41 -33.19
N ILE A 326 5.23 -15.56 -32.62
CA ILE A 326 4.50 -14.46 -31.98
C ILE A 326 4.74 -14.56 -30.48
N TYR A 327 5.20 -13.47 -29.86
CA TYR A 327 5.48 -13.40 -28.43
C TYR A 327 4.37 -12.62 -27.71
N PRO A 328 4.05 -12.98 -26.45
CA PRO A 328 3.17 -12.16 -25.63
C PRO A 328 3.77 -10.77 -25.45
N GLY A 329 2.92 -9.75 -25.65
CA GLY A 329 3.30 -8.35 -25.49
C GLY A 329 3.26 -7.88 -24.03
N GLY A 330 3.08 -6.57 -23.86
CA GLY A 330 2.89 -5.96 -22.55
C GLY A 330 1.64 -6.46 -21.82
N ARG A 331 1.52 -6.05 -20.55
CA ARG A 331 0.36 -6.37 -19.71
C ARG A 331 -0.95 -5.90 -20.36
N GLY A 332 -1.97 -6.75 -20.23
CA GLY A 332 -3.34 -6.41 -20.59
C GLY A 332 -3.78 -6.95 -21.94
N LEU A 333 -4.92 -6.48 -22.39
CA LEU A 333 -5.56 -6.83 -23.64
C LEU A 333 -5.65 -5.58 -24.51
N LYS A 334 -5.45 -5.74 -25.81
CA LYS A 334 -5.83 -4.71 -26.77
C LYS A 334 -7.35 -4.73 -26.86
N MET A 335 -8.00 -3.65 -26.43
CA MET A 335 -9.42 -3.44 -26.60
C MET A 335 -9.66 -2.52 -27.78
N GLU A 336 -10.52 -2.95 -28.67
CA GLU A 336 -10.97 -2.22 -29.85
C GLU A 336 -12.48 -2.04 -29.74
N VAL A 337 -12.94 -0.85 -30.08
CA VAL A 337 -14.35 -0.47 -29.95
C VAL A 337 -14.78 0.25 -31.21
N TRP A 338 -16.00 -0.04 -31.66
CA TRP A 338 -16.64 0.61 -32.79
C TRP A 338 -17.98 1.17 -32.34
N ASN A 339 -18.05 2.51 -32.20
CA ASN A 339 -19.26 3.22 -31.81
C ASN A 339 -20.35 3.14 -32.90
N ASP A 340 -21.59 3.29 -32.47
CA ASP A 340 -22.80 3.27 -33.30
C ASP A 340 -22.98 1.98 -34.12
N THR A 341 -22.54 0.85 -33.58
CA THR A 341 -22.66 -0.46 -34.24
C THR A 341 -23.67 -1.38 -33.54
N ARG A 342 -24.43 -2.15 -34.35
CA ARG A 342 -25.44 -3.12 -33.89
C ARG A 342 -25.40 -4.39 -34.74
N PRO A 343 -24.37 -5.24 -34.59
CA PRO A 343 -24.22 -6.42 -35.41
C PRO A 343 -25.36 -7.40 -35.19
N ARG A 344 -25.91 -7.98 -36.27
CA ARG A 344 -26.96 -9.00 -36.16
C ARG A 344 -26.42 -10.27 -35.48
N TYR A 345 -25.20 -10.67 -35.81
CA TYR A 345 -24.48 -11.79 -35.20
C TYR A 345 -23.11 -11.32 -34.69
N LEU A 346 -22.63 -11.85 -33.56
CA LEU A 346 -21.32 -11.47 -33.00
C LEU A 346 -20.16 -11.75 -33.96
N THR A 347 -20.30 -12.78 -34.81
CA THR A 347 -19.34 -13.09 -35.86
C THR A 347 -19.16 -11.96 -36.88
N ASN A 348 -20.14 -11.07 -37.06
CA ASN A 348 -19.99 -9.91 -37.95
C ASN A 348 -18.93 -8.91 -37.46
N ILE A 349 -18.59 -8.91 -36.17
CA ILE A 349 -17.54 -8.05 -35.60
C ILE A 349 -16.15 -8.46 -36.15
N TRP A 350 -16.02 -9.65 -36.75
CA TRP A 350 -14.74 -10.12 -37.29
C TRP A 350 -14.31 -9.30 -38.51
N ASP A 351 -15.29 -8.84 -39.30
CA ASP A 351 -15.08 -7.97 -40.47
C ASP A 351 -14.86 -6.50 -40.07
N TYR A 352 -14.84 -6.18 -38.76
CA TYR A 352 -14.58 -4.82 -38.30
C TYR A 352 -13.09 -4.52 -38.25
N HIS A 353 -12.73 -3.35 -38.79
CA HIS A 353 -11.36 -2.89 -38.98
C HIS A 353 -11.17 -1.47 -38.45
N GLU A 354 -9.91 -1.05 -38.29
CA GLU A 354 -9.53 0.28 -37.75
C GLU A 354 -9.97 1.46 -38.63
N ASN A 355 -10.24 1.22 -39.91
CA ASN A 355 -10.69 2.26 -40.85
C ASN A 355 -12.19 2.55 -40.79
N MET A 356 -12.96 1.83 -39.96
CA MET A 356 -14.39 2.07 -39.81
C MET A 356 -14.65 3.29 -38.94
N THR A 357 -15.71 4.04 -39.27
CA THR A 357 -16.18 5.17 -38.47
C THR A 357 -16.48 4.75 -37.04
N GLY A 358 -16.10 5.58 -36.07
CA GLY A 358 -16.32 5.30 -34.65
C GLY A 358 -15.33 4.30 -34.04
N TYR A 359 -14.31 3.86 -34.78
CA TYR A 359 -13.25 3.03 -34.24
C TYR A 359 -12.36 3.80 -33.25
N TRP A 360 -12.07 3.17 -32.13
CA TRP A 360 -11.00 3.58 -31.22
C TRP A 360 -10.43 2.36 -30.49
N THR A 361 -9.23 2.51 -29.93
CA THR A 361 -8.54 1.40 -29.24
C THR A 361 -7.80 1.87 -28.00
N GLN A 362 -7.72 1.00 -27.00
CA GLN A 362 -6.93 1.20 -25.79
C GLN A 362 -6.38 -0.13 -25.26
N TRP A 363 -5.31 -0.06 -24.49
CA TRP A 363 -4.83 -1.20 -23.70
C TRP A 363 -5.56 -1.21 -22.36
N VAL A 364 -6.18 -2.35 -22.01
CA VAL A 364 -6.85 -2.54 -20.72
C VAL A 364 -6.18 -3.66 -19.95
N ASP A 365 -5.82 -3.41 -18.70
CA ASP A 365 -5.21 -4.41 -17.82
C ASP A 365 -6.24 -5.09 -16.89
N THR A 366 -7.47 -4.59 -16.89
CA THR A 366 -8.57 -5.06 -16.03
C THR A 366 -9.88 -5.12 -16.83
N LEU A 367 -10.63 -6.20 -16.63
CA LEU A 367 -12.00 -6.38 -17.12
C LEU A 367 -12.93 -6.75 -15.95
N PRO A 368 -14.24 -6.41 -16.01
CA PRO A 368 -14.90 -5.64 -17.06
C PRO A 368 -14.43 -4.18 -17.08
N HIS A 369 -14.33 -3.60 -18.29
CA HIS A 369 -14.05 -2.17 -18.44
C HIS A 369 -15.34 -1.38 -18.23
N VAL A 370 -15.29 -0.30 -17.45
CA VAL A 370 -16.43 0.59 -17.23
C VAL A 370 -16.41 1.67 -18.30
N PHE A 371 -17.39 1.64 -19.20
CA PHE A 371 -17.55 2.65 -20.25
C PHE A 371 -18.25 3.89 -19.70
N ALA A 372 -17.96 5.05 -20.31
CA ALA A 372 -18.72 6.27 -20.04
C ALA A 372 -20.18 6.08 -20.46
N GLN A 373 -21.11 6.67 -19.71
CA GLN A 373 -22.55 6.56 -19.98
C GLN A 373 -22.96 7.07 -21.37
N GLU A 374 -22.12 7.90 -21.98
CA GLU A 374 -22.34 8.47 -23.32
C GLU A 374 -22.09 7.47 -24.46
N ILE A 375 -21.45 6.33 -24.16
CA ILE A 375 -21.19 5.25 -25.11
C ILE A 375 -22.32 4.22 -24.98
N GLU A 376 -23.40 4.41 -25.74
CA GLU A 376 -24.62 3.57 -25.65
C GLU A 376 -24.62 2.41 -26.66
N TYR A 377 -24.32 2.68 -27.94
CA TYR A 377 -24.30 1.66 -28.99
C TYR A 377 -22.88 1.40 -29.44
N PHE A 378 -22.35 0.21 -29.12
CA PHE A 378 -21.02 -0.15 -29.58
C PHE A 378 -20.84 -1.67 -29.65
N SER A 379 -19.87 -2.06 -30.46
CA SER A 379 -19.28 -3.39 -30.46
C SER A 379 -17.87 -3.28 -29.93
N MET A 380 -17.45 -4.22 -29.09
CA MET A 380 -16.07 -4.29 -28.62
C MET A 380 -15.43 -5.63 -28.94
N ARG A 381 -14.13 -5.61 -29.17
CA ARG A 381 -13.28 -6.78 -29.32
C ARG A 381 -12.05 -6.61 -28.46
N SER A 382 -11.85 -7.53 -27.51
CA SER A 382 -10.62 -7.61 -26.72
C SER A 382 -9.77 -8.78 -27.22
N ARG A 383 -8.46 -8.56 -27.38
CA ARG A 383 -7.50 -9.54 -27.90
C ARG A 383 -6.21 -9.50 -27.10
N GLY A 384 -5.64 -10.67 -26.82
CA GLY A 384 -4.36 -10.79 -26.14
C GLY A 384 -3.99 -12.22 -25.84
N PHE A 385 -2.85 -12.39 -25.17
CA PHE A 385 -2.37 -13.70 -24.75
C PHE A 385 -2.89 -14.02 -23.35
N PHE A 386 -3.47 -15.22 -23.21
CA PHE A 386 -3.67 -15.81 -21.90
C PHE A 386 -2.44 -16.66 -21.55
N VAL A 387 -1.66 -16.19 -20.58
CA VAL A 387 -0.48 -16.92 -20.06
C VAL A 387 -0.88 -17.52 -18.70
N PRO A 388 -1.24 -18.81 -18.63
CA PRO A 388 -1.71 -19.41 -17.39
C PRO A 388 -0.59 -19.43 -16.35
N PRO A 389 -0.82 -18.93 -15.11
CA PRO A 389 0.21 -18.94 -14.07
C PRO A 389 0.53 -20.35 -13.53
N ALA A 390 -0.33 -21.34 -13.76
CA ALA A 390 -0.14 -22.72 -13.33
C ALA A 390 -0.83 -23.70 -14.29
N THR A 391 -0.40 -24.96 -14.29
CA THR A 391 -1.09 -26.03 -15.02
C THR A 391 -2.29 -26.51 -14.21
N THR A 392 -3.48 -25.99 -14.50
CA THR A 392 -4.73 -26.36 -13.83
C THR A 392 -5.95 -26.08 -14.73
N ASN A 393 -7.14 -26.44 -14.27
CA ASN A 393 -8.38 -26.08 -14.92
C ASN A 393 -8.72 -24.61 -14.64
N TYR A 394 -8.99 -23.85 -15.70
CA TYR A 394 -9.41 -22.47 -15.63
C TYR A 394 -10.89 -22.34 -16.01
N THR A 395 -11.66 -21.64 -15.20
CA THR A 395 -13.03 -21.23 -15.53
C THR A 395 -13.02 -19.75 -15.88
N ILE A 396 -13.47 -19.41 -17.08
CA ILE A 396 -13.55 -18.03 -17.54
C ILE A 396 -15.02 -17.61 -17.51
N TYR A 397 -15.32 -16.61 -16.68
CA TYR A 397 -16.64 -16.00 -16.60
C TYR A 397 -16.68 -14.79 -17.53
N LEU A 398 -17.73 -14.69 -18.33
CA LEU A 398 -17.99 -13.53 -19.18
C LEU A 398 -19.08 -12.69 -18.53
N ASN A 399 -18.82 -11.40 -18.40
CA ASN A 399 -19.80 -10.40 -18.00
C ASN A 399 -19.88 -9.36 -19.12
N CYS A 400 -21.03 -9.30 -19.78
CA CYS A 400 -21.26 -8.44 -20.92
C CYS A 400 -22.71 -7.98 -20.94
N ASP A 401 -22.93 -6.80 -21.51
CA ASP A 401 -24.26 -6.33 -21.86
C ASP A 401 -24.63 -6.84 -23.27
N ASP A 402 -25.92 -7.08 -23.50
CA ASP A 402 -26.50 -7.85 -24.61
C ASP A 402 -25.91 -9.25 -24.87
N ARG A 403 -24.75 -9.35 -25.53
CA ARG A 403 -24.18 -10.61 -26.04
C ARG A 403 -22.65 -10.57 -26.06
N CYS A 404 -22.01 -11.67 -25.67
CA CYS A 404 -20.58 -11.87 -25.83
C CYS A 404 -20.21 -13.33 -26.12
N GLU A 405 -19.06 -13.52 -26.76
CA GLU A 405 -18.46 -14.81 -27.07
C GLU A 405 -16.97 -14.75 -26.72
N LEU A 406 -16.44 -15.88 -26.24
CA LEU A 406 -15.01 -16.06 -25.98
C LEU A 406 -14.47 -17.13 -26.91
N TYR A 407 -13.37 -16.81 -27.57
CA TYR A 407 -12.63 -17.71 -28.44
C TYR A 407 -11.24 -17.95 -27.88
N LEU A 408 -10.82 -19.20 -27.80
CA LEU A 408 -9.48 -19.57 -27.33
C LEU A 408 -8.74 -20.30 -28.44
N SER A 409 -7.52 -19.87 -28.74
CA SER A 409 -6.63 -20.56 -29.65
C SER A 409 -5.73 -21.53 -28.88
N LYS A 410 -5.44 -22.69 -29.50
CA LYS A 410 -4.46 -23.66 -29.00
C LYS A 410 -3.02 -23.29 -29.40
N SER A 411 -2.85 -22.27 -30.23
CA SER A 411 -1.54 -21.79 -30.69
C SER A 411 -1.39 -20.28 -30.42
N SER A 412 -0.23 -19.73 -30.77
CA SER A 412 -0.02 -18.28 -30.75
C SER A 412 -0.74 -17.55 -31.89
N ARG A 413 -1.38 -18.28 -32.82
CA ARG A 413 -2.06 -17.73 -33.99
C ARG A 413 -3.56 -17.53 -33.70
N PRO A 414 -4.10 -16.32 -33.89
CA PRO A 414 -5.53 -16.06 -33.74
C PRO A 414 -6.42 -16.85 -34.69
N GLU A 415 -5.87 -17.30 -35.83
CA GLU A 415 -6.57 -18.10 -36.84
C GLU A 415 -7.03 -19.46 -36.28
N ASP A 416 -6.29 -20.02 -35.32
CA ASP A 416 -6.50 -21.38 -34.77
C ASP A 416 -7.50 -21.39 -33.60
N LYS A 417 -8.26 -20.31 -33.42
CA LYS A 417 -9.28 -20.18 -32.39
C LYS A 417 -10.46 -21.12 -32.68
N ALA A 418 -10.94 -21.80 -31.64
CA ALA A 418 -12.10 -22.69 -31.70
C ALA A 418 -13.33 -22.08 -31.02
#